data_AF-A0A0D0DC82-F1
#
_entry.id   AF-A0A0D0DC82-F1
#
_cell.length_a   1.000
_cell.length_b   1.000
_cell.length_c   1.000
_cell.angle_alpha   90.00
_cell.angle_beta   90.00
_cell.angle_gamma   90.00
#
_symmetry.space_group_name_H-M   'P 1'
#
loop_
_entity.id
_entity.type
_entity.pdbx_description
1 polymer ?
#
loop_
_entity_poly.entity_id
_entity_poly.type
_entity_poly.pdbx_seq_one_letter_code
_entity_poly.pdbx_strand_id
1 'polypeptide(L)'
;MGISVSVDAINAAVRSLSAESHRAIQSLGRTLLAAYAYNNFDVNHTAEKSTELLKHLTSGLLFPLAHGVKTEDLRCSKELWEKLPLNPKVEPSILVPCKG
;
A
#
# COMPACT_ATOMS: atom_id res chain seq x y z
N MET A 1 -17.24 4.03 -39.60
CA MET A 1 -16.06 3.15 -39.46
C MET A 1 -15.92 2.77 -37.99
N GLY A 2 -15.78 1.48 -37.67
CA GLY A 2 -15.60 1.01 -36.29
C GLY A 2 -14.15 0.62 -36.04
N ILE A 3 -13.60 0.99 -34.88
CA ILE A 3 -12.29 0.53 -34.41
C ILE A 3 -12.52 -0.73 -33.57
N SER A 4 -11.79 -1.80 -33.88
CA SER A 4 -11.79 -3.04 -33.09
C SER A 4 -10.45 -3.19 -32.38
N VAL A 5 -10.48 -3.63 -31.12
CA VAL A 5 -9.29 -3.88 -30.29
C VAL A 5 -9.25 -5.35 -29.91
N SER A 6 -8.11 -6.01 -30.09
CA SER A 6 -7.95 -7.41 -29.72
C SER A 6 -7.81 -7.58 -28.20
N VAL A 7 -8.26 -8.73 -27.69
CA VAL A 7 -8.03 -9.12 -26.29
C VAL A 7 -6.55 -9.13 -25.94
N ASP A 8 -5.69 -9.51 -26.90
CA ASP A 8 -4.23 -9.48 -26.72
C ASP A 8 -3.70 -8.06 -26.51
N ALA A 9 -4.21 -7.08 -27.27
CA ALA A 9 -3.84 -5.68 -27.08
C ALA A 9 -4.25 -5.17 -25.69
N ILE A 10 -5.44 -5.55 -25.20
CA ILE A 10 -5.89 -5.22 -23.84
C ILE A 10 -4.98 -5.86 -22.80
N ASN A 11 -4.69 -7.16 -22.92
CA ASN A 11 -3.84 -7.88 -21.98
C ASN A 11 -2.41 -7.33 -21.98
N ALA A 12 -1.86 -6.97 -23.13
CA ALA A 12 -0.56 -6.33 -23.25
C ALA A 12 -0.53 -4.97 -22.54
N ALA A 13 -1.57 -4.15 -22.72
CA ALA A 13 -1.69 -2.86 -22.04
C ALA A 13 -1.76 -3.01 -20.51
N VAL A 14 -2.56 -3.96 -20.00
CA VAL A 14 -2.65 -4.26 -18.56
C VAL A 14 -1.30 -4.70 -18.00
N ARG A 15 -0.59 -5.62 -18.68
CA ARG A 15 0.74 -6.07 -18.25
C ARG A 15 1.75 -4.94 -18.24
N SER A 16 1.75 -4.10 -19.28
CA SER A 16 2.64 -2.95 -19.38
C SER A 16 2.38 -1.95 -18.24
N LEU A 17 1.11 -1.62 -17.98
CA LEU A 17 0.73 -0.72 -16.89
C LEU A 17 1.12 -1.30 -15.52
N SER A 18 0.93 -2.61 -15.32
CA SER A 18 1.31 -3.30 -14.10
C SER A 18 2.82 -3.27 -13.87
N ALA A 19 3.62 -3.54 -14.91
CA ALA A 19 5.07 -3.46 -14.84
C ALA A 19 5.56 -2.04 -14.52
N GLU A 20 4.96 -1.03 -15.13
CA GLU A 20 5.33 0.37 -14.88
C GLU A 20 4.92 0.82 -13.48
N SER A 21 3.72 0.46 -13.03
CA SER A 21 3.25 0.75 -11.67
C SER A 21 4.15 0.09 -10.63
N HIS A 22 4.61 -1.14 -10.87
CA HIS A 22 5.53 -1.82 -9.98
C HIS A 22 6.87 -1.07 -9.85
N ARG A 23 7.44 -0.60 -10.98
CA ARG A 23 8.66 0.22 -10.96
C ARG A 23 8.45 1.54 -10.23
N ALA A 24 7.33 2.22 -10.47
CA ALA A 24 7.00 3.48 -9.81
C ALA A 24 6.87 3.31 -8.29
N ILE A 25 6.17 2.26 -7.84
CA ILE A 25 6.02 1.92 -6.41
C ILE A 25 7.39 1.64 -5.79
N GLN A 26 8.25 0.84 -6.44
CA GLN A 26 9.59 0.57 -5.91
C GLN A 26 10.46 1.83 -5.86
N SER A 27 10.42 2.64 -6.91
CA SER A 27 11.17 3.90 -6.98
C SER A 27 10.75 4.84 -5.86
N LEU A 28 9.44 4.98 -5.64
CA LEU A 28 8.89 5.79 -4.56
C LEU A 28 9.24 5.23 -3.18
N GLY A 29 9.10 3.91 -2.96
CA GLY A 29 9.45 3.29 -1.69
C GLY A 29 10.92 3.49 -1.31
N ARG A 30 11.83 3.50 -2.29
CA ARG A 30 13.28 3.73 -2.10
C ARG A 30 13.61 5.16 -1.67
N THR A 31 12.74 6.14 -1.88
CA THR A 31 13.00 7.51 -1.41
C THR A 31 12.85 7.63 0.10
N LEU A 32 12.16 6.68 0.75
CA LEU A 32 11.74 6.76 2.16
C LEU A 32 10.84 7.98 2.46
N LEU A 33 10.25 8.58 1.42
CA LEU A 33 9.36 9.74 1.48
C LEU A 33 7.96 9.36 0.99
N ALA A 34 7.48 8.20 1.43
CA ALA A 34 6.21 7.64 0.99
C ALA A 34 5.37 7.19 2.19
N ALA A 35 4.06 7.43 2.10
CA ALA A 35 3.08 6.95 3.06
C ALA A 35 2.35 5.73 2.50
N TYR A 36 2.10 4.77 3.40
CA TYR A 36 1.38 3.54 3.10
C TYR A 36 -0.02 3.62 3.73
N ALA A 37 -1.05 3.38 2.93
CA ALA A 37 -2.41 3.23 3.41
C ALA A 37 -2.92 1.83 3.02
N TYR A 38 -3.50 1.12 3.97
CA TYR A 38 -4.13 -0.18 3.72
C TYR A 38 -5.63 -0.07 3.95
N ASN A 39 -6.40 -0.68 3.05
CA ASN A 39 -7.84 -0.79 3.18
C ASN A 39 -8.28 -2.23 2.93
N ASN A 40 -9.02 -2.80 3.87
CA ASN A 40 -9.66 -4.09 3.72
C ASN A 40 -11.05 -3.87 3.14
N PHE A 41 -11.38 -4.55 2.06
CA PHE A 41 -12.70 -4.49 1.47
C PHE A 41 -13.17 -5.90 1.09
N ASP A 42 -14.47 -6.09 1.21
CA ASP A 42 -15.12 -7.34 0.90
C ASP A 42 -15.70 -7.27 -0.50
N VAL A 43 -15.35 -8.25 -1.34
CA VAL A 43 -15.94 -8.38 -2.68
C VAL A 43 -16.97 -9.49 -2.65
N ASN A 44 -18.20 -9.12 -3.02
CA ASN A 44 -19.26 -10.07 -3.32
C ASN A 44 -19.33 -10.26 -4.84
N HIS A 45 -19.35 -11.50 -5.32
CA HIS A 45 -19.59 -11.78 -6.73
C HIS A 45 -21.09 -11.62 -7.01
N THR A 46 -21.49 -10.52 -7.66
CA THR A 46 -22.86 -10.33 -8.17
C THR A 46 -23.13 -11.16 -9.43
N ALA A 47 -22.76 -12.44 -9.41
CA ALA A 47 -23.31 -13.44 -10.32
C ALA A 47 -24.38 -14.20 -9.55
N GLU A 48 -25.62 -14.05 -9.96
CA GLU A 48 -26.78 -14.74 -9.39
C GLU A 48 -26.44 -16.23 -9.16
N LYS A 49 -26.35 -16.64 -7.88
CA LYS A 49 -26.02 -18.00 -7.37
C LYS A 49 -24.55 -18.30 -7.00
N SER A 50 -23.91 -17.46 -6.17
CA SER A 50 -22.82 -17.96 -5.30
C SER A 50 -23.04 -17.54 -3.85
N THR A 51 -23.73 -18.38 -3.08
CA THR A 51 -24.14 -18.10 -1.71
C THR A 51 -22.98 -18.13 -0.69
N GLU A 52 -21.73 -18.39 -1.10
CA GLU A 52 -20.63 -18.74 -0.16
C GLU A 52 -19.26 -18.09 -0.45
N LEU A 53 -19.15 -17.06 -1.30
CA LEU A 53 -17.83 -16.59 -1.75
C LEU A 53 -17.57 -15.10 -1.48
N LEU A 54 -17.77 -14.68 -0.23
CA LEU A 54 -17.24 -13.41 0.25
C LEU A 54 -15.71 -13.50 0.27
N LYS A 55 -15.04 -12.74 -0.59
CA LYS A 55 -13.57 -12.66 -0.60
C LYS A 55 -13.13 -11.43 0.19
N HIS A 56 -12.42 -11.67 1.27
CA HIS A 56 -11.71 -10.64 2.02
C HIS A 56 -10.44 -10.27 1.25
N LEU A 57 -10.36 -9.04 0.76
CA LEU A 57 -9.19 -8.52 0.06
C LEU A 57 -8.60 -7.34 0.83
N THR A 58 -7.28 -7.28 0.90
CA THR A 58 -6.55 -6.12 1.38
C THR A 58 -5.93 -5.40 0.20
N SER A 59 -6.27 -4.13 0.04
CA SER A 59 -5.60 -3.21 -0.89
C SER A 59 -4.58 -2.36 -0.14
N GLY A 60 -3.49 -2.02 -0.83
CA GLY A 60 -2.49 -1.08 -0.36
C GLY A 60 -2.33 0.07 -1.36
N LEU A 61 -2.16 1.28 -0.85
CA LEU A 61 -1.84 2.48 -1.61
C LEU A 61 -0.51 3.05 -1.09
N LEU A 62 0.40 3.33 -2.02
CA LEU A 62 1.64 4.04 -1.74
C LEU A 62 1.59 5.40 -2.44
N PHE A 63 1.81 6.48 -1.69
CA PHE A 63 1.82 7.83 -2.23
C PHE A 63 2.95 8.67 -1.63
N PRO A 64 3.51 9.63 -2.40
CA PRO A 64 4.59 10.47 -1.90
C PRO A 64 4.11 11.38 -0.78
N LEU A 65 4.97 11.63 0.20
CA LEU A 65 4.77 12.70 1.17
C LEU A 65 4.85 14.04 0.42
N ALA A 66 3.74 14.77 0.44
CA ALA A 66 3.59 15.99 -0.32
C ALA A 66 4.25 17.19 0.38
N HIS A 67 4.20 18.35 -0.28
CA HIS A 67 4.56 19.66 0.29
C HIS A 67 6.05 19.82 0.63
N GLY A 68 6.91 19.13 -0.12
CA GLY A 68 8.36 19.30 -0.04
C GLY A 68 9.02 18.64 1.16
N VAL A 69 8.36 17.65 1.78
CA VAL A 69 8.94 16.83 2.86
C VAL A 69 10.24 16.19 2.39
N LYS A 70 11.28 16.33 3.20
CA LYS A 70 12.61 15.77 2.98
C LYS A 70 12.92 14.70 4.01
N THR A 71 13.98 13.93 3.76
CA THR A 71 14.41 12.86 4.66
C THR A 71 14.80 13.42 6.04
N GLU A 72 15.36 14.63 6.08
CA GLU A 72 15.69 15.34 7.32
C GLU A 72 14.48 15.63 8.21
N ASP A 73 13.30 15.86 7.62
CA ASP A 73 12.06 16.09 8.36
C ASP A 73 11.58 14.82 9.08
N LEU A 74 12.00 13.64 8.57
CA LEU A 74 11.71 12.32 9.14
C LEU A 74 12.83 11.79 10.04
N ARG A 75 13.78 12.62 10.48
CA ARG A 75 14.94 12.21 11.31
C ARG A 75 14.57 11.46 12.59
N CYS A 76 13.40 11.76 13.17
CA CYS A 76 12.92 11.09 14.39
C CYS A 76 12.15 9.80 14.11
N SER A 77 11.88 9.43 12.85
CA SER A 77 11.12 8.23 12.50
C SER A 77 11.74 6.95 13.07
N LYS A 78 13.07 6.87 13.08
CA LYS A 78 13.81 5.76 13.69
C LYS A 78 13.60 5.70 15.21
N GLU A 79 13.82 6.81 15.90
CA GLU A 79 13.65 6.88 17.35
C GLU A 79 12.20 6.60 17.76
N LEU A 80 11.24 7.12 16.99
CA LEU A 80 9.82 6.88 17.17
C LEU A 80 9.50 5.39 16.99
N TRP A 81 10.01 4.76 15.93
CA TRP A 81 9.83 3.34 15.69
C TRP A 81 10.44 2.46 16.79
N GLU A 82 11.62 2.82 17.30
CA GLU A 82 12.28 2.10 18.39
C GLU A 82 11.52 2.17 19.72
N LYS A 83 10.72 3.21 19.93
CA LYS A 83 9.92 3.42 21.15
C LYS A 83 8.45 3.04 21.00
N LEU A 84 8.00 2.73 19.79
CA LEU A 84 6.58 2.47 19.52
C LEU A 84 6.17 1.12 20.12
N PRO A 85 5.07 1.03 20.89
CA PRO A 85 4.55 -0.25 21.39
C PRO A 85 4.17 -1.24 20.27
N LEU A 86 3.90 -0.75 19.06
CA LEU A 86 3.56 -1.59 17.91
C LEU A 86 4.79 -2.18 17.21
N ASN A 87 6.00 -1.76 17.57
CA ASN A 87 7.22 -2.38 17.04
C ASN A 87 7.41 -3.74 17.74
N PRO A 88 7.30 -4.87 17.01
CA PRO A 88 7.36 -6.20 17.62
C PRO A 88 8.73 -6.55 18.23
N LYS A 89 9.74 -5.71 18.01
CA LYS A 89 11.10 -5.87 18.55
C LYS A 89 11.37 -5.00 19.77
N VAL A 90 10.38 -4.22 20.24
CA VAL A 90 10.57 -3.36 21.40
C VAL A 90 10.59 -4.20 22.68
N GLU A 91 11.62 -4.02 23.50
CA GLU A 91 11.68 -4.65 24.81
C GLU A 91 10.64 -3.99 25.74
N PRO A 92 9.84 -4.77 26.51
CA PRO A 92 8.80 -4.22 27.38
C PRO A 92 9.32 -3.21 28.42
N SER A 93 10.61 -3.29 28.77
CA SER A 93 11.29 -2.38 29.70
C SER A 93 11.49 -0.95 29.18
N ILE A 94 11.39 -0.74 27.86
CA ILE A 94 11.59 0.56 27.19
C ILE A 94 10.26 1.31 27.01
N LEU A 95 9.13 0.61 27.16
CA LEU A 95 7.80 1.20 27.02
C LEU A 95 7.47 2.06 28.24
N VAL A 96 7.28 3.35 28.01
CA VAL A 96 6.71 4.24 29.03
C VAL A 96 5.25 3.80 29.24
N PRO A 97 4.77 3.59 30.49
CA PRO A 97 3.38 3.20 30.71
C PRO A 97 2.45 4.25 30.10
N CYS A 98 1.53 3.83 29.23
CA CYS A 98 0.45 4.69 28.78
C CYS A 98 -0.35 5.12 30.01
N LYS A 99 -0.31 6.41 30.36
CA LYS A 99 -1.25 6.97 31.33
C LYS A 99 -2.62 6.98 30.65
N GLY A 100 -3.50 6.08 31.09
CA GLY A 100 -4.91 6.07 30.71
C GLY A 100 -5.67 7.28 31.25
#